data_AF-A0A7W9E6K7-F1
#
_entry.id   AF-A0A7W9E6K7-F1
#
_cell.length_a   1.000
_cell.length_b   1.000
_cell.length_c   1.000
_cell.angle_alpha   90.00
_cell.angle_beta   90.00
_cell.angle_gamma   90.00
#
_symmetry.space_group_name_H-M   'P 1'
#
loop_
_entity.id
_entity.type
_entity.pdbx_description
1 polymer ?
#
loop_
_entity_poly.entity_id
_entity_poly.type
_entity_poly.pdbx_seq_one_letter_code
_entity_poly.pdbx_strand_id
1 'polypeptide(L)'
;MNRRTMLALFVGPLVAGLALLGTEACAQNGRSGPELLAVAERSFSDIPFGTQEGAPGLTMVVGGQCEKWADCSYIDANDVGHAFWEGELVVKTFLFPNDNDQPTTALGIGTARAMDDVVTRVTRFLPEADLDCRLESDGGHTCGATLGEGWITLRFGRNGRVREARIDAYHFT
;
A
#
# COMPACT_ATOMS: atom_id res chain seq x y z
N MET A 1 30.99 -75.17 -36.82
CA MET A 1 29.83 -76.10 -36.73
C MET A 1 29.08 -75.81 -35.43
N ASN A 2 27.76 -75.62 -35.55
CA ASN A 2 26.68 -75.71 -34.54
C ASN A 2 26.69 -74.71 -33.36
N ARG A 3 25.91 -73.62 -33.39
CA ARG A 3 24.48 -73.52 -32.99
C ARG A 3 24.15 -74.24 -31.67
N ARG A 4 23.76 -73.47 -30.63
CA ARG A 4 22.36 -73.40 -30.15
C ARG A 4 22.14 -72.36 -29.04
N THR A 5 21.08 -71.60 -29.27
CA THR A 5 20.35 -70.59 -28.50
C THR A 5 19.69 -71.11 -27.22
N MET A 6 19.57 -70.25 -26.18
CA MET A 6 18.45 -70.10 -25.23
C MET A 6 18.69 -68.77 -24.46
N LEU A 7 17.96 -67.66 -24.70
CA LEU A 7 16.73 -67.19 -24.01
C LEU A 7 16.72 -67.50 -22.49
N ALA A 8 16.46 -66.58 -21.53
CA ALA A 8 15.59 -65.41 -21.54
C ALA A 8 15.77 -64.51 -20.28
N LEU A 9 15.39 -63.23 -20.46
CA LEU A 9 14.76 -62.25 -19.53
C LEU A 9 15.24 -62.02 -18.09
N PHE A 10 15.59 -60.75 -17.78
CA PHE A 10 15.16 -59.97 -16.59
C PHE A 10 15.33 -58.46 -16.93
N VAL A 11 14.26 -57.72 -17.29
CA VAL A 11 13.41 -56.84 -16.44
C VAL A 11 14.18 -55.70 -15.74
N GLY A 12 13.90 -54.45 -16.13
CA GLY A 12 14.16 -53.27 -15.28
C GLY A 12 14.47 -51.98 -16.06
N PRO A 13 13.70 -50.88 -15.93
CA PRO A 13 13.74 -49.73 -16.83
C PRO A 13 14.65 -48.60 -16.30
N LEU A 14 15.26 -47.82 -17.20
CA LEU A 14 15.69 -46.46 -16.88
C LEU A 14 15.13 -45.50 -17.92
N VAL A 15 14.05 -44.84 -17.53
CA VAL A 15 13.44 -43.73 -18.25
C VAL A 15 14.37 -42.52 -18.06
N ALA A 16 15.14 -42.18 -19.09
CA ALA A 16 15.84 -40.90 -19.16
C ALA A 16 14.85 -39.83 -19.65
N GLY A 17 14.13 -39.22 -18.71
CA GLY A 17 13.34 -38.03 -18.97
C GLY A 17 14.26 -36.86 -19.31
N LEU A 18 14.22 -36.42 -20.56
CA LEU A 18 14.87 -35.19 -21.03
C LEU A 18 14.14 -34.02 -20.37
N ALA A 19 14.74 -33.42 -19.35
CA ALA A 19 14.22 -32.22 -18.71
C ALA A 19 14.28 -31.05 -19.70
N LEU A 20 13.12 -30.65 -20.21
CA LEU A 20 12.90 -29.34 -20.82
C LEU A 20 13.17 -28.29 -19.73
N LEU A 21 14.35 -27.67 -19.76
CA LEU A 21 14.62 -26.43 -19.05
C LEU A 21 13.82 -25.32 -19.73
N GLY A 22 12.55 -25.21 -19.37
CA GLY A 22 11.78 -23.99 -19.56
C GLY A 22 12.44 -22.90 -18.71
N THR A 23 13.12 -21.97 -19.36
CA THR A 23 13.44 -20.68 -18.78
C THR A 23 12.12 -19.92 -18.62
N GLU A 24 11.42 -20.17 -17.51
CA GLU A 24 10.43 -19.23 -17.02
C GLU A 24 11.19 -17.98 -16.60
N ALA A 25 11.33 -17.05 -17.54
CA ALA A 25 11.59 -15.68 -17.23
C ALA A 25 10.45 -15.23 -16.31
N CYS A 26 10.71 -15.15 -15.01
CA CYS A 26 9.86 -14.46 -14.06
C CYS A 26 9.77 -13.00 -14.54
N ALA A 27 8.78 -12.69 -15.36
CA ALA A 27 8.40 -11.34 -15.66
C ALA A 27 8.04 -10.69 -14.32
N GLN A 28 8.95 -9.89 -13.78
CA GLN A 28 8.65 -9.01 -12.66
C GLN A 28 7.74 -7.90 -13.20
N ASN A 29 6.45 -8.23 -13.37
CA ASN A 29 5.40 -7.26 -13.64
C ASN A 29 5.12 -6.51 -12.34
N GLY A 30 6.03 -5.60 -11.96
CA GLY A 30 5.76 -4.63 -10.90
C GLY A 30 4.62 -3.71 -11.33
N ARG A 31 3.79 -3.29 -10.36
CA ARG A 31 2.69 -2.35 -10.63
C ARG A 31 3.24 -1.02 -11.17
N SER A 32 2.56 -0.46 -12.16
CA SER A 32 2.81 0.91 -12.65
C SER A 32 2.42 1.97 -11.60
N GLY A 33 2.89 3.21 -11.78
CA GLY A 33 2.53 4.33 -10.90
C GLY A 33 1.02 4.48 -10.67
N PRO A 34 0.18 4.55 -11.73
CA PRO A 34 -1.27 4.62 -11.59
C PRO A 34 -1.89 3.40 -10.87
N GLU A 35 -1.35 2.19 -11.09
CA GLU A 35 -1.82 1.00 -10.37
C GLU A 35 -1.45 1.04 -8.88
N LEU A 36 -0.26 1.54 -8.54
CA LEU A 36 0.15 1.75 -7.17
C LEU A 36 -0.73 2.78 -6.48
N LEU A 37 -0.99 3.92 -7.14
CA LEU A 37 -1.89 4.95 -6.63
C LEU A 37 -3.28 4.38 -6.36
N ALA A 38 -3.87 3.69 -7.32
CA ALA A 38 -5.22 3.14 -7.18
C ALA A 38 -5.31 2.07 -6.07
N VAL A 39 -4.26 1.26 -5.86
CA VAL A 39 -4.23 0.30 -4.75
C VAL A 39 -4.07 1.00 -3.41
N ALA A 40 -3.15 1.97 -3.31
CA ALA A 40 -2.95 2.75 -2.11
C ALA A 40 -4.22 3.53 -1.74
N GLU A 41 -4.84 4.19 -2.70
CA GLU A 41 -6.07 4.94 -2.57
C GLU A 41 -7.22 4.10 -1.99
N ARG A 42 -7.49 2.94 -2.59
CA ARG A 42 -8.56 2.03 -2.13
C ARG A 42 -8.30 1.49 -0.72
N SER A 43 -7.04 1.47 -0.28
CA SER A 43 -6.73 1.02 1.09
C SER A 43 -7.22 1.99 2.17
N PHE A 44 -7.39 3.27 1.82
CA PHE A 44 -7.97 4.26 2.73
C PHE A 44 -9.49 4.14 2.75
N SER A 45 -10.14 4.27 1.60
CA SER A 45 -11.60 4.35 1.49
C SER A 45 -12.05 3.92 0.10
N ASP A 46 -13.22 3.29 0.02
CA ASP A 46 -13.86 2.87 -1.23
C ASP A 46 -14.37 4.06 -2.07
N ILE A 47 -14.41 5.27 -1.51
CA ILE A 47 -14.81 6.50 -2.21
C ILE A 47 -13.65 6.96 -3.10
N PRO A 48 -13.78 6.95 -4.45
CA PRO A 48 -12.64 7.20 -5.33
C PRO A 48 -12.26 8.68 -5.42
N PHE A 49 -10.98 8.99 -5.70
CA PHE A 49 -10.53 10.30 -6.15
C PHE A 49 -11.33 10.76 -7.37
N GLY A 50 -11.52 12.08 -7.49
CA GLY A 50 -12.41 12.68 -8.50
C GLY A 50 -13.90 12.60 -8.15
N THR A 51 -14.27 11.96 -7.02
CA THR A 51 -15.64 12.04 -6.49
C THR A 51 -15.99 13.49 -6.22
N GLN A 52 -17.20 13.92 -6.61
CA GLN A 52 -17.68 15.28 -6.41
C GLN A 52 -18.07 15.53 -4.95
N GLU A 53 -17.86 16.77 -4.49
CA GLU A 53 -18.24 17.21 -3.15
C GLU A 53 -19.75 16.99 -2.87
N GLY A 54 -20.07 16.56 -1.65
CA GLY A 54 -21.44 16.21 -1.25
C GLY A 54 -21.90 14.81 -1.67
N ALA A 55 -21.00 13.96 -2.15
CA ALA A 55 -21.29 12.55 -2.40
C ALA A 55 -21.81 11.82 -1.14
N PRO A 56 -22.72 10.83 -1.30
CA PRO A 56 -23.22 10.06 -0.18
C PRO A 56 -22.12 9.26 0.52
N GLY A 57 -22.29 8.99 1.81
CA GLY A 57 -21.30 8.25 2.62
C GLY A 57 -20.25 9.15 3.29
N LEU A 58 -20.31 10.46 3.06
CA LEU A 58 -19.46 11.46 3.69
C LEU A 58 -20.26 12.33 4.65
N THR A 59 -19.70 12.54 5.83
CA THR A 59 -20.25 13.44 6.86
C THR A 59 -19.38 14.67 6.96
N MET A 60 -19.97 15.86 6.77
CA MET A 60 -19.24 17.12 6.90
C MET A 60 -18.77 17.32 8.34
N VAL A 61 -17.49 17.62 8.53
CA VAL A 61 -16.92 17.87 9.86
C VAL A 61 -17.13 19.34 10.21
N VAL A 62 -18.12 19.63 11.06
CA VAL A 62 -18.40 21.00 11.53
C VAL A 62 -17.63 21.25 12.85
N GLY A 63 -16.62 22.10 12.80
CA GLY A 63 -15.96 22.63 14.00
C GLY A 63 -14.93 21.70 14.66
N GLY A 64 -13.65 21.99 14.41
CA GLY A 64 -12.60 21.89 15.45
C GLY A 64 -11.73 20.63 15.54
N GLN A 65 -12.00 19.56 14.80
CA GLN A 65 -11.13 18.36 14.80
C GLN A 65 -10.12 18.32 13.63
N CYS A 66 -10.26 19.24 12.68
CA CYS A 66 -9.30 19.43 11.58
C CYS A 66 -8.20 20.38 12.06
N GLU A 67 -7.28 19.88 12.89
CA GLU A 67 -6.15 20.69 13.38
C GLU A 67 -5.28 21.14 12.21
N LYS A 68 -5.29 22.46 11.92
CA LYS A 68 -4.29 23.38 11.28
C LYS A 68 -3.45 22.93 10.07
N TRP A 69 -3.48 21.67 9.69
CA TRP A 69 -2.64 20.97 8.73
C TRP A 69 -3.42 19.89 7.96
N ALA A 70 -4.68 19.62 8.35
CA ALA A 70 -5.57 18.67 7.70
C ALA A 70 -6.81 19.40 7.20
N ASP A 71 -6.86 19.70 5.89
CA ASP A 71 -8.00 20.29 5.19
C ASP A 71 -9.14 19.27 4.99
N CYS A 72 -9.45 18.44 5.99
CA CYS A 72 -10.54 17.47 5.86
C CYS A 72 -11.89 18.20 5.98
N SER A 73 -12.65 18.31 4.89
CA SER A 73 -14.00 18.87 4.91
C SER A 73 -15.04 17.82 5.32
N TYR A 74 -14.74 16.54 5.09
CA TYR A 74 -15.64 15.42 5.31
C TYR A 74 -14.91 14.23 5.95
N ILE A 75 -15.67 13.32 6.56
CA ILE A 75 -15.21 12.04 7.10
C ILE A 75 -16.15 10.91 6.66
N ASP A 76 -15.60 9.72 6.38
CA ASP A 76 -16.39 8.51 6.13
C ASP A 76 -16.64 7.69 7.41
N ALA A 77 -17.34 6.55 7.26
CA ALA A 77 -17.68 5.67 8.37
C ALA A 77 -16.49 4.92 9.00
N ASN A 78 -15.31 4.98 8.37
CA ASN A 78 -14.07 4.37 8.85
C ASN A 78 -13.10 5.42 9.42
N ASP A 79 -13.61 6.61 9.75
CA ASP A 79 -12.85 7.76 10.27
C ASP A 79 -11.75 8.27 9.32
N VAL A 80 -11.88 7.99 8.01
CA VAL A 80 -10.99 8.57 7.00
C VAL A 80 -11.52 9.94 6.63
N GLY A 81 -10.67 10.95 6.73
CA GLY A 81 -10.95 12.31 6.29
C GLY A 81 -10.75 12.49 4.79
N HIS A 82 -11.61 13.31 4.18
CA HIS A 82 -11.69 13.55 2.74
C HIS A 82 -11.61 15.06 2.49
N ALA A 83 -10.60 15.49 1.72
CA ALA A 83 -10.44 16.88 1.30
C ALA A 83 -10.76 17.05 -0.19
N PHE A 84 -11.50 18.11 -0.49
CA PHE A 84 -11.93 18.44 -1.85
C PHE A 84 -11.20 19.69 -2.34
N TRP A 85 -10.77 19.68 -3.60
CA TRP A 85 -10.18 20.82 -4.30
C TRP A 85 -10.94 21.02 -5.61
N GLU A 86 -11.35 22.26 -5.89
CA GLU A 86 -12.18 22.58 -7.07
C GLU A 86 -13.45 21.71 -7.21
N GLY A 87 -13.98 21.22 -6.09
CA GLY A 87 -15.17 20.36 -6.04
C GLY A 87 -14.90 18.87 -6.14
N GLU A 88 -13.65 18.44 -6.29
CA GLU A 88 -13.28 17.02 -6.46
C GLU A 88 -12.46 16.49 -5.28
N LEU A 89 -12.67 15.23 -4.91
CA LEU A 89 -11.91 14.55 -3.86
C LEU A 89 -10.47 14.30 -4.33
N VAL A 90 -9.50 14.81 -3.56
CA VAL A 90 -8.08 14.80 -3.94
C VAL A 90 -7.14 14.38 -2.82
N VAL A 91 -7.58 14.39 -1.57
CA VAL A 91 -6.80 13.89 -0.43
C VAL A 91 -7.65 12.98 0.44
N LYS A 92 -7.05 11.87 0.88
CA LYS A 92 -7.59 11.03 1.95
C LYS A 92 -6.58 10.96 3.09
N THR A 93 -7.06 11.11 4.32
CA THR A 93 -6.22 11.13 5.51
C THR A 93 -6.81 10.26 6.60
N PHE A 94 -6.00 9.39 7.18
CA PHE A 94 -6.33 8.68 8.41
C PHE A 94 -5.45 9.22 9.54
N LEU A 95 -6.08 9.80 10.56
CA LEU A 95 -5.40 10.28 11.76
C LEU A 95 -5.39 9.19 12.83
N PHE A 96 -4.23 8.93 13.40
CA PHE A 96 -4.09 7.96 14.48
C PHE A 96 -4.29 8.69 15.82
N PRO A 97 -5.40 8.44 16.54
CA PRO A 97 -5.55 8.97 17.89
C PRO A 97 -4.46 8.41 18.80
N ASN A 98 -3.86 9.28 19.63
CA ASN A 98 -2.61 9.01 20.36
C ASN A 98 -2.64 7.74 21.24
N ASP A 99 -3.83 7.25 21.63
CA ASP A 99 -3.99 6.23 22.65
C ASP A 99 -4.81 5.00 22.21
N ASN A 100 -5.21 4.89 20.93
CA ASN A 100 -6.06 3.79 20.48
C ASN A 100 -5.40 2.95 19.39
N ASP A 101 -5.30 1.64 19.65
CA ASP A 101 -4.77 0.65 18.70
C ASP A 101 -5.86 0.18 17.71
N GLN A 102 -6.79 1.07 17.35
CA GLN A 102 -7.82 0.78 16.35
C GLN A 102 -7.19 0.35 15.03
N PRO A 103 -7.60 -0.80 14.46
CA PRO A 103 -7.08 -1.21 13.17
C PRO A 103 -7.48 -0.21 12.08
N THR A 104 -6.59 0.01 11.12
CA THR A 104 -6.89 0.74 9.88
C THR A 104 -6.45 -0.09 8.67
N THR A 105 -7.19 0.02 7.57
CA THR A 105 -6.81 -0.60 6.29
C THR A 105 -5.80 0.24 5.53
N ALA A 106 -5.65 1.53 5.89
CA ALA A 106 -4.78 2.48 5.20
C ALA A 106 -3.36 1.92 5.06
N LEU A 107 -2.93 1.77 3.80
CA LEU A 107 -1.61 1.28 3.39
C LEU A 107 -1.23 -0.09 3.99
N GLY A 108 -2.23 -0.90 4.38
CA GLY A 108 -1.98 -2.20 5.02
C GLY A 108 -1.39 -2.11 6.42
N ILE A 109 -1.47 -0.94 7.08
CA ILE A 109 -0.88 -0.70 8.41
C ILE A 109 -1.53 -1.59 9.48
N GLY A 110 -2.84 -1.79 9.44
CA GLY A 110 -3.57 -2.54 10.46
C GLY A 110 -3.43 -1.88 11.83
N THR A 111 -2.90 -2.63 12.79
CA THR A 111 -2.68 -2.19 14.18
C THR A 111 -1.26 -1.69 14.46
N ALA A 112 -0.36 -1.65 13.46
CA ALA A 112 1.00 -1.16 13.69
C ALA A 112 1.01 0.33 14.09
N ARG A 113 1.96 0.69 14.94
CA ARG A 113 2.09 2.05 15.48
C ARG A 113 3.51 2.56 15.51
N ALA A 114 4.47 1.72 15.90
CA ALA A 114 5.88 2.07 15.87
C ALA A 114 6.35 2.26 14.43
N MET A 115 7.26 3.21 14.21
CA MET A 115 7.77 3.57 12.88
C MET A 115 8.26 2.35 12.10
N ASP A 116 9.13 1.54 12.67
CA ASP A 116 9.71 0.37 11.99
C ASP A 116 8.64 -0.66 11.57
N ASP A 117 7.64 -0.89 12.42
CA ASP A 117 6.53 -1.81 12.13
C ASP A 117 5.62 -1.27 11.03
N VAL A 118 5.31 0.03 11.09
CA VAL A 118 4.48 0.71 10.09
C VAL A 118 5.18 0.70 8.73
N VAL A 119 6.44 1.13 8.68
CA VAL A 119 7.27 1.12 7.46
C VAL A 119 7.35 -0.30 6.89
N THR A 120 7.64 -1.31 7.71
CA THR A 120 7.69 -2.72 7.27
C THR A 120 6.38 -3.18 6.64
N ARG A 121 5.23 -2.81 7.22
CA ARG A 121 3.92 -3.19 6.68
C ARG A 121 3.60 -2.45 5.39
N VAL A 122 3.89 -1.16 5.31
CA VAL A 122 3.67 -0.36 4.11
C VAL A 122 4.55 -0.85 2.97
N THR A 123 5.83 -1.14 3.21
CA THR A 123 6.72 -1.75 2.20
C THR A 123 6.23 -3.13 1.76
N ARG A 124 5.62 -3.93 2.65
CA ARG A 124 5.01 -5.19 2.23
C ARG A 124 3.75 -4.99 1.39
N PHE A 125 2.98 -3.94 1.68
CA PHE A 125 1.75 -3.61 0.96
C PHE A 125 2.04 -2.99 -0.42
N LEU A 126 3.08 -2.16 -0.51
CA LEU A 126 3.56 -1.49 -1.73
C LEU A 126 5.06 -1.78 -1.95
N PRO A 127 5.45 -3.03 -2.26
CA PRO A 127 6.86 -3.38 -2.45
C PRO A 127 7.56 -2.65 -3.60
N GLU A 128 6.80 -2.11 -4.54
CA GLU A 128 7.32 -1.33 -5.67
C GLU A 128 7.43 0.17 -5.38
N ALA A 129 6.90 0.66 -4.23
CA ALA A 129 7.01 2.06 -3.86
C ALA A 129 8.35 2.34 -3.17
N ASP A 130 9.05 3.37 -3.65
CA ASP A 130 10.30 3.85 -3.03
C ASP A 130 9.96 4.75 -1.84
N LEU A 131 9.84 4.14 -0.66
CA LEU A 131 9.48 4.82 0.58
C LEU A 131 10.74 5.41 1.23
N ASP A 132 10.89 6.73 1.14
CA ASP A 132 11.97 7.48 1.79
C ASP A 132 11.51 8.06 3.13
N CYS A 133 12.37 8.00 4.13
CA CYS A 133 12.09 8.45 5.49
C CYS A 133 13.14 9.46 5.96
N ARG A 134 12.69 10.61 6.47
CA ARG A 134 13.56 11.67 6.97
C ARG A 134 13.19 12.10 8.39
N LEU A 135 14.19 12.58 9.13
CA LEU A 135 13.99 13.24 10.42
C LEU A 135 13.53 14.67 10.19
N GLU A 136 12.45 15.05 10.87
CA GLU A 136 11.90 16.40 10.83
C GLU A 136 12.52 17.29 11.93
N SER A 137 12.47 18.60 11.74
CA SER A 137 13.08 19.56 12.68
C SER A 137 12.46 19.56 14.07
N ASP A 138 11.23 19.05 14.20
CA ASP A 138 10.52 18.90 15.49
C ASP A 138 10.92 17.61 16.22
N GLY A 139 11.79 16.78 15.63
CA GLY A 139 12.22 15.49 16.15
C GLY A 139 11.27 14.33 15.85
N GLY A 140 10.22 14.54 15.05
CA GLY A 140 9.43 13.47 14.44
C GLY A 140 10.07 12.94 13.16
N HIS A 141 9.37 12.03 12.49
CA HIS A 141 9.78 11.54 11.18
C HIS A 141 8.65 11.70 10.17
N THR A 142 9.03 11.91 8.91
CA THR A 142 8.10 11.78 7.78
C THR A 142 8.65 10.73 6.86
N CYS A 143 7.79 9.80 6.43
CA CYS A 143 8.09 8.92 5.31
C CYS A 143 7.14 9.19 4.15
N GLY A 144 7.58 9.05 2.91
CA GLY A 144 6.72 9.24 1.75
C GLY A 144 7.23 8.52 0.51
N ALA A 145 6.33 8.31 -0.44
CA ALA A 145 6.63 7.68 -1.72
C ALA A 145 5.75 8.26 -2.81
N THR A 146 6.32 8.53 -3.98
CA THR A 146 5.58 8.95 -5.18
C THR A 146 4.97 7.71 -5.86
N LEU A 147 3.69 7.80 -6.20
CA LEU A 147 2.89 6.74 -6.82
C LEU A 147 2.32 7.26 -8.16
N GLY A 148 3.19 7.44 -9.15
CA GLY A 148 2.79 8.09 -10.42
C GLY A 148 2.54 9.58 -10.22
N GLU A 149 1.30 10.03 -10.40
CA GLU A 149 0.93 11.44 -10.22
C GLU A 149 0.72 11.82 -8.74
N GLY A 150 0.35 10.86 -7.89
CA GLY A 150 0.09 11.08 -6.47
C GLY A 150 1.26 10.68 -5.56
N TRP A 151 1.08 10.84 -4.24
CA TRP A 151 2.03 10.36 -3.24
C TRP A 151 1.34 9.96 -1.94
N ILE A 152 2.05 9.18 -1.14
CA ILE A 152 1.69 8.90 0.24
C ILE A 152 2.61 9.65 1.19
N THR A 153 2.07 10.02 2.35
CA THR A 153 2.82 10.60 3.46
C THR A 153 2.44 9.89 4.75
N LEU A 154 3.44 9.50 5.52
CA LEU A 154 3.31 8.99 6.88
C LEU A 154 4.01 9.97 7.80
N ARG A 155 3.31 10.49 8.81
CA ARG A 155 3.93 11.33 9.85
C ARG A 155 4.02 10.58 11.16
N PHE A 156 5.18 10.65 11.77
CA PHE A 156 5.49 10.05 13.06
C PHE A 156 5.81 11.15 14.06
N GLY A 157 5.26 11.03 15.26
CA GLY A 157 5.62 11.92 16.36
C GLY A 157 7.03 11.67 16.88
N ARG A 158 7.50 12.55 17.77
CA ARG A 158 8.79 12.41 18.48
C ARG A 158 8.93 11.11 19.28
N ASN A 159 7.81 10.48 19.60
CA ASN A 159 7.74 9.18 20.27
C ASN A 159 7.91 7.99 19.30
N GLY A 160 8.19 8.24 18.02
CA GLY A 160 8.32 7.21 16.99
C GLY A 160 7.01 6.51 16.63
N ARG A 161 5.85 7.04 17.05
CA ARG A 161 4.53 6.49 16.72
C ARG A 161 3.90 7.24 15.55
N VAL A 162 3.27 6.51 14.62
CA VAL A 162 2.51 7.09 13.52
C VAL A 162 1.35 7.92 14.06
N ARG A 163 1.16 9.10 13.48
CA ARG A 163 0.10 10.07 13.81
C ARG A 163 -0.81 10.36 12.63
N GLU A 164 -0.29 10.22 11.41
CA GLU A 164 -1.01 10.46 10.17
C GLU A 164 -0.55 9.46 9.12
N ALA A 165 -1.51 8.89 8.38
CA ALA A 165 -1.31 8.36 7.06
C ALA A 165 -2.15 9.19 6.09
N ARG A 166 -1.55 9.63 4.99
CA ARG A 166 -2.19 10.50 4.01
C ARG A 166 -1.84 10.04 2.60
N ILE A 167 -2.79 10.20 1.68
CA ILE A 167 -2.58 10.02 0.25
C ILE A 167 -3.20 11.19 -0.52
N ASP A 168 -2.43 11.69 -1.48
CA ASP A 168 -2.80 12.80 -2.36
C ASP A 168 -2.87 12.31 -3.80
N ALA A 169 -3.88 12.75 -4.55
CA ALA A 169 -4.14 12.31 -5.92
C ALA A 169 -3.11 12.85 -6.92
N TYR A 170 -2.60 14.08 -6.71
CA TYR A 170 -1.66 14.76 -7.60
C TYR A 170 -0.85 15.84 -6.91
N HIS A 171 0.36 16.14 -7.41
CA HIS A 171 1.29 17.09 -6.78
C HIS A 171 0.72 18.51 -6.82
N PHE A 172 0.34 19.07 -5.66
CA PHE A 172 0.09 20.51 -5.52
C PHE A 172 1.43 21.24 -5.60
N THR A 173 1.76 21.77 -6.78
CA THR A 173 2.92 22.66 -6.99
C THR A 173 2.56 24.10 -6.73
#